data_AF-A0A9D4D277-F1
#
_entry.id   AF-A0A9D4D277-F1
#
_cell.length_a   1.000
_cell.length_b   1.000
_cell.length_c   1.000
_cell.angle_alpha   90.00
_cell.angle_beta   90.00
_cell.angle_gamma   90.00
#
_symmetry.space_group_name_H-M   'P 1'
#
loop_
_entity.id
_entity.type
_entity.pdbx_description
1 polymer ?
#
loop_
_entity_poly.entity_id
_entity_poly.type
_entity_poly.pdbx_seq_one_letter_code
_entity_poly.pdbx_strand_id
1 'polypeptide(L)' 'MSVKLRDNNPNIADLSDQFRPTKFGKQFSELYDNEWTGAFDALQNKFEERHAISILLDIVMVVLLWSLFMLLLLLF' A
#
# COMPACT_ATOMS: atom_id res chain seq x y z
N MET A 1 -9.38 11.23 37.93
CA MET A 1 -8.65 12.47 37.60
C MET A 1 -7.43 12.13 36.73
N SER A 2 -7.65 11.67 35.48
CA SER A 2 -6.57 11.15 34.60
C SER A 2 -6.65 11.66 33.15
N VAL A 3 -7.27 12.81 32.93
CA VAL A 3 -7.41 13.41 31.58
C VAL A 3 -6.31 14.46 31.32
N LYS A 4 -5.68 15.00 32.37
CA LYS A 4 -4.74 16.14 32.29
C LYS A 4 -3.27 15.80 31.98
N LEU A 5 -2.95 14.55 31.60
CA LEU A 5 -1.57 14.14 31.27
C LEU A 5 -1.34 13.86 29.77
N ARG A 6 -2.38 13.97 28.93
CA ARG A 6 -2.29 13.74 27.47
C ARG A 6 -2.38 15.01 26.65
N ASP A 7 -2.87 16.10 27.23
CA ASP A 7 -2.89 17.40 26.55
C ASP A 7 -1.48 17.98 26.55
N ASN A 8 -0.88 18.08 25.36
CA ASN A 8 0.35 18.83 25.10
C ASN A 8 1.64 18.27 25.74
N ASN A 9 1.79 16.93 25.81
CA ASN A 9 3.07 16.31 26.12
C ASN A 9 3.78 15.88 24.82
N PRO A 10 4.80 16.59 24.33
CA PRO A 10 5.54 16.21 23.12
C PRO A 10 6.27 14.86 23.24
N ASN A 11 6.38 14.32 24.46
CA ASN A 11 6.97 13.01 24.75
C ASN A 11 5.95 11.85 24.73
N ILE A 12 4.65 12.14 24.63
CA ILE A 12 3.59 11.13 24.51
C ILE A 12 2.91 11.35 23.16
N ALA A 13 3.28 10.52 22.18
CA ALA A 13 2.61 10.52 20.89
C ALA A 13 1.12 10.23 21.10
N ASP A 14 0.26 11.20 20.77
CA ASP A 14 -1.18 10.97 20.77
C ASP A 14 -1.50 9.96 19.68
N LEU A 15 -1.80 8.71 20.09
CA LEU A 15 -2.08 7.59 19.20
C LEU A 15 -3.44 7.68 18.49
N SER A 16 -4.27 8.67 18.85
CA SER A 16 -5.55 8.93 18.21
C SER A 16 -5.43 9.73 16.91
N ASP A 17 -4.37 10.53 16.75
CA ASP A 17 -4.11 11.35 15.58
C ASP A 17 -4.06 10.50 14.29
N GLN A 18 -4.88 10.87 13.30
CA GLN A 18 -4.98 10.18 12.02
C GLN A 18 -3.83 10.52 11.06
N PHE A 19 -3.13 11.63 11.28
CA PHE A 19 -2.13 12.17 10.35
C PHE A 19 -0.68 11.92 10.81
N ARG A 20 -0.46 11.01 11.76
CA ARG A 20 0.92 10.63 12.14
C ARG A 20 1.64 9.97 10.96
N PRO A 21 2.91 10.32 10.69
CA PRO A 21 3.70 9.71 9.60
C PRO A 21 3.68 8.17 9.58
N THR A 22 3.70 7.54 10.76
CA THR A 22 3.64 6.08 10.91
C THR A 22 2.30 5.47 10.49
N LYS A 23 1.21 6.24 10.60
CA LYS A 23 -0.13 5.79 10.20
C LYS A 23 -0.31 5.85 8.69
N PHE A 24 0.29 6.83 8.02
CA PHE A 24 0.33 6.87 6.56
C PHE A 24 1.05 5.66 5.97
N GLY A 25 2.24 5.32 6.47
CA GLY A 25 2.96 4.13 6.01
C GLY A 25 2.14 2.85 6.14
N LYS A 26 1.42 2.71 7.27
CA LYS A 26 0.51 1.58 7.48
C LYS A 26 -0.68 1.59 6.52
N GLN A 27 -1.32 2.74 6.30
CA GLN A 27 -2.45 2.89 5.37
C GLN A 27 -2.06 2.58 3.92
N PHE A 28 -0.88 3.02 3.48
CA PHE A 28 -0.37 2.67 2.15
C PHE A 28 -0.10 1.18 2.01
N SER A 29 0.54 0.56 3.01
CA SER A 29 0.76 -0.89 3.04
C SER A 29 -0.57 -1.67 2.99
N GLU A 30 -1.52 -1.28 3.84
CA GLU A 30 -2.86 -1.90 3.88
C GLU A 30 -3.60 -1.74 2.56
N LEU A 31 -3.49 -0.58 1.89
CA LEU A 31 -4.10 -0.39 0.58
C LEU A 31 -3.54 -1.38 -0.45
N TYR A 32 -2.21 -1.52 -0.55
CA TYR A 32 -1.62 -2.46 -1.50
C TYR A 32 -1.97 -3.92 -1.20
N ASP A 33 -1.94 -4.31 0.07
CA ASP A 33 -2.32 -5.67 0.48
C ASP A 33 -3.80 -5.94 0.16
N ASN A 34 -4.70 -5.02 0.52
CA ASN A 34 -6.14 -5.19 0.31
C ASN A 34 -6.51 -5.25 -1.18
N GLU A 35 -5.95 -4.35 -2.00
CA GLU A 35 -6.22 -4.33 -3.45
C GLU A 35 -5.64 -5.57 -4.15
N TRP A 36 -4.46 -6.04 -3.72
CA TRP A 36 -3.88 -7.28 -4.24
C TRP A 36 -4.72 -8.50 -3.89
N THR A 37 -5.14 -8.64 -2.64
CA THR A 37 -6.05 -9.72 -2.21
C THR A 37 -7.37 -9.65 -2.96
N GLY A 38 -7.97 -8.46 -3.11
CA GLY A 38 -9.23 -8.29 -3.85
C GLY A 38 -9.10 -8.66 -5.33
N ALA A 39 -8.01 -8.27 -5.99
CA ALA A 39 -7.75 -8.63 -7.38
C ALA A 39 -7.54 -10.14 -7.56
N PHE A 40 -6.81 -10.78 -6.65
CA PHE A 40 -6.60 -12.22 -6.66
C PHE A 40 -7.90 -13.00 -6.45
N ASP A 41 -8.72 -12.62 -5.47
CA ASP A 41 -10.03 -13.23 -5.22
C ASP A 41 -10.97 -13.10 -6.43
N ALA A 42 -10.95 -11.94 -7.11
CA ALA A 42 -11.72 -11.74 -8.34
C ALA A 42 -11.28 -12.67 -9.47
N LEU A 43 -9.98 -12.96 -9.57
CA LEU A 43 -9.40 -13.84 -10.61
C LEU A 43 -9.60 -15.33 -10.30
N GLN A 44 -9.57 -15.74 -9.03
CA GLN A 44 -9.75 -17.15 -8.65
C GLN A 44 -11.11 -17.73 -9.09
N ASN A 45 -12.14 -16.91 -9.26
CA ASN A 45 -13.43 -17.35 -9.77
C ASN A 45 -13.39 -17.81 -11.24
N LYS A 46 -12.34 -17.45 -11.98
CA LYS A 46 -12.22 -17.70 -13.43
C LYS A 46 -10.97 -18.50 -13.81
N PHE A 47 -9.96 -18.49 -12.96
CA PHE A 47 -8.65 -19.05 -13.27
C PHE A 47 -8.12 -19.87 -12.10
N GLU A 48 -7.37 -20.92 -12.41
CA GLU A 48 -6.57 -21.63 -11.40
C GLU A 48 -5.56 -20.67 -10.77
N GLU A 49 -5.28 -20.87 -9.48
CA GLU A 49 -4.41 -20.00 -8.68
C GLU A 49 -3.10 -19.61 -9.38
N ARG A 50 -2.37 -20.56 -9.96
CA ARG A 50 -1.11 -20.27 -10.67
C ARG A 50 -1.31 -19.33 -11.86
N HIS A 51 -2.42 -19.46 -12.56
CA HIS A 51 -2.74 -18.64 -13.72
C HIS A 51 -3.19 -17.24 -13.29
N ALA A 52 -3.97 -17.12 -12.21
CA ALA A 52 -4.31 -15.85 -11.60
C ALA A 52 -3.06 -15.09 -11.14
N ILE A 53 -2.12 -15.78 -10.48
CA ILE A 53 -0.83 -15.20 -10.06
C ILE A 53 -0.01 -14.74 -11.28
N SER A 54 0.04 -15.53 -12.34
CA SER A 54 0.74 -15.15 -13.58
C SER A 54 0.18 -13.87 -14.19
N ILE A 55 -1.16 -13.74 -14.25
CA ILE A 55 -1.82 -12.54 -14.78
C ILE A 55 -1.47 -11.30 -13.94
N LEU A 56 -1.52 -11.41 -12.62
CA LEU A 56 -1.20 -10.29 -11.73
C LEU A 56 0.29 -9.89 -11.85
N LEU A 57 1.19 -10.86 -11.97
CA LEU A 57 2.62 -10.62 -12.19
C LEU A 57 2.89 -9.89 -13.52
N ASP A 58 2.23 -10.30 -14.61
CA ASP A 58 2.39 -9.67 -15.91
C ASP A 58 1.95 -8.20 -15.87
N ILE A 59 0.85 -7.89 -15.19
CA ILE A 59 0.37 -6.50 -15.02
C ILE A 59 1.43 -5.65 -14.31
N VAL A 60 1.97 -6.13 -13.18
CA VAL A 60 2.97 -5.39 -12.39
C VAL A 60 4.28 -5.22 -13.17
N MET A 61 4.73 -6.26 -13.88
CA MET A 61 5.96 -6.19 -14.69
C MET A 61 5.84 -5.18 -15.83
N VAL A 62 4.69 -5.12 -16.51
CA VAL A 62 4.45 -4.11 -17.57
C VAL A 62 4.54 -2.70 -16.98
N VAL A 63 3.87 -2.42 -15.86
CA VAL A 63 3.92 -1.09 -15.22
C VAL A 63 5.34 -0.69 -14.80
N LEU A 64 6.11 -1.62 -14.23
CA LEU A 64 7.49 -1.37 -13.83
C LEU A 64 8.39 -1.08 -15.04
N LEU A 65 8.25 -1.84 -16.13
CA LEU A 65 9.02 -1.62 -17.35
C LEU A 65 8.71 -0.27 -17.99
N TRP A 66 7.42 0.11 -18.06
CA TRP A 66 7.01 1.42 -18.57
C TRP A 66 7.49 2.56 -17.68
N SER A 67 7.44 2.39 -16.37
CA SER A 67 7.91 3.40 -15.41
C SER A 67 9.42 3.60 -15.51
N LEU A 68 10.18 2.50 -15.61
CA LEU A 68 11.63 2.54 -15.83
C LEU A 68 11.96 3.23 -17.15
N PHE A 69 11.25 2.86 -18.23
CA PHE A 69 11.42 3.46 -19.54
C PHE A 69 11.14 4.96 -19.53
N MET A 70 10.04 5.40 -18.91
CA MET A 70 9.71 6.82 -18.76
C MET A 70 10.77 7.57 -17.94
N LEU A 71 11.27 6.97 -16.87
CA LEU A 71 12.32 7.56 -16.05
C LEU A 71 13.62 7.72 -16.85
N LEU A 72 13.98 6.73 -17.66
CA LEU A 72 15.10 6.84 -18.59
C LEU A 72 14.88 7.97 -19.59
N LEU A 73 13.71 8.12 -20.19
CA LEU A 73 13.41 9.22 -21.12
C LEU A 73 13.49 10.60 -20.47
N LEU A 74 13.22 10.73 -19.16
CA LEU A 74 13.35 11.99 -18.45
C LEU A 74 14.80 12.36 -18.09
N LEU A 75 15.72 11.41 -18.19
CA LEU A 75 17.14 11.58 -17.86
C LEU A 75 18.02 11.97 -19.08
N PHE A 76 17.48 12.00 -20.29
CA PHE A 76 18.19 12.34 -21.54
C PHE A 76 17.41 13.37 -22.36
#